data_AF-A0A1M7NVC6-F1
#
_entry.id   AF-A0A1M7NVC6-F1
#
_cell.length_a   1.000
_cell.length_b   1.000
_cell.length_c   1.000
_cell.angle_alpha   90.00
_cell.angle_beta   90.00
_cell.angle_gamma   90.00
#
_symmetry.space_group_name_H-M   'P 1'
#
loop_
_entity.id
_entity.type
_entity.pdbx_description
1 polymer ?
#
loop_
_entity_poly.entity_id
_entity_poly.type
_entity_poly.pdbx_seq_one_letter_code
_entity_poly.pdbx_strand_id
1 'polypeptide(L)' 'MKIKPENVELRNKILKGVDMAFRELVISSAEKNQSLVIADKDGNIQHVPAKELLKKLSEK' A
#
# COMPACT_ATOMS: atom_id res chain seq x y z
N MET A 1 -26.26 13.19 -6.87
CA MET A 1 -26.62 11.88 -6.29
C MET A 1 -26.02 11.80 -4.89
N LYS A 2 -26.80 11.59 -3.83
CA LYS A 2 -26.25 11.41 -2.46
C LYS A 2 -25.71 9.98 -2.34
N ILE A 3 -24.45 9.83 -1.96
CA ILE A 3 -23.85 8.51 -1.68
C ILE A 3 -24.48 7.98 -0.40
N LYS A 4 -24.96 6.74 -0.42
CA LYS A 4 -25.53 6.08 0.75
C LYS A 4 -24.45 5.81 1.81
N PRO A 5 -24.71 5.97 3.12
CA PRO A 5 -23.73 5.72 4.18
C PRO A 5 -23.06 4.34 4.09
N GLU A 6 -23.81 3.31 3.69
CA GLU A 6 -23.33 1.93 3.52
C GLU A 6 -22.27 1.83 2.42
N ASN A 7 -22.37 2.66 1.36
CA ASN A 7 -21.35 2.72 0.31
C ASN A 7 -20.04 3.34 0.83
N VAL A 8 -20.13 4.29 1.77
CA VAL A 8 -18.95 4.88 2.42
C VAL A 8 -18.30 3.85 3.33
N GLU A 9 -19.09 3.11 4.11
CA GLU A 9 -18.59 2.02 4.96
C GLU A 9 -17.91 0.92 4.15
N LEU A 10 -18.55 0.46 3.07
CA LEU A 10 -17.98 -0.54 2.16
C LEU A 10 -16.64 -0.07 1.59
N ARG A 11 -16.60 1.17 1.07
CA ARG A 11 -15.35 1.78 0.57
C ARG A 11 -14.26 1.77 1.63
N ASN A 12 -14.57 2.19 2.85
CA ASN A 12 -13.59 2.26 3.94
C ASN A 12 -13.05 0.88 4.31
N LYS A 13 -13.91 -0.14 4.36
CA LYS A 13 -13.51 -1.54 4.64
C LYS A 13 -12.62 -2.09 3.53
N ILE A 14 -12.95 -1.84 2.26
CA ILE A 14 -12.12 -2.24 1.11
C ILE A 14 -10.75 -1.58 1.21
N LEU A 15 -10.69 -0.25 1.40
CA LEU A 15 -9.42 0.47 1.51
C LEU A 15 -8.58 -0.03 2.70
N LYS A 16 -9.22 -0.35 3.82
CA LYS A 16 -8.50 -0.91 4.97
C LYS A 16 -7.91 -2.29 4.67
N GLY A 17 -8.66 -3.15 3.97
CA GLY A 17 -8.16 -4.45 3.52
C GLY A 17 -6.98 -4.33 2.56
N VAL A 18 -7.05 -3.39 1.61
CA VAL A 18 -5.95 -3.10 0.67
C VAL A 18 -4.71 -2.58 1.41
N ASP A 19 -4.86 -1.68 2.39
CA ASP A 19 -3.75 -1.19 3.24
C ASP A 19 -3.08 -2.34 4.02
N MET A 20 -3.87 -3.24 4.61
CA MET A 20 -3.35 -4.41 5.30
C MET A 20 -2.57 -5.34 4.34
N ALA A 21 -3.15 -5.67 3.20
CA ALA A 21 -2.51 -6.54 2.20
C ALA A 21 -1.20 -5.92 1.66
N PHE A 22 -1.19 -4.60 1.43
CA PHE A 22 -0.01 -3.88 0.97
C PHE A 22 1.12 -3.91 2.00
N ARG A 23 0.81 -3.71 3.29
CA ARG A 23 1.81 -3.79 4.38
C ARG A 23 2.47 -5.17 4.44
N GLU A 24 1.66 -6.24 4.42
CA GLU A 24 2.17 -7.62 4.44
C GLU A 24 3.02 -7.95 3.20
N LEU A 25 2.65 -7.43 2.03
CA LEU A 25 3.44 -7.56 0.81
C LEU A 25 4.82 -6.90 0.96
N VAL A 26 4.88 -5.68 1.51
CA VAL A 26 6.15 -4.97 1.73
C VAL A 26 7.03 -5.72 2.73
N ILE A 27 6.46 -6.20 3.85
CA ILE A 27 7.19 -6.95 4.88
C ILE A 27 7.79 -8.23 4.29
N SER A 28 6.95 -9.09 3.68
CA SER A 28 7.39 -10.37 3.12
C SER A 28 8.40 -10.21 1.98
N SER A 29 8.28 -9.15 1.18
CA SER A 29 9.26 -8.82 0.14
C SER A 29 10.58 -8.32 0.73
N ALA A 30 10.54 -7.55 1.83
CA ALA A 30 11.72 -7.03 2.51
C ALA A 30 12.53 -8.16 3.17
N GLU A 31 11.85 -9.14 3.77
CA GLU A 31 12.48 -10.36 4.32
C GLU A 31 13.25 -11.13 3.24
N LYS A 32 12.71 -11.17 2.01
CA LYS A 32 13.30 -11.85 0.86
C LYS A 32 14.32 -10.99 0.09
N ASN A 33 14.66 -9.80 0.56
CA ASN A 33 15.50 -8.83 -0.15
C ASN A 33 14.99 -8.48 -1.57
N GLN A 34 13.69 -8.55 -1.80
CA GLN A 34 13.08 -8.27 -3.09
C GLN A 34 12.82 -6.77 -3.30
N SER A 35 12.63 -6.38 -4.55
CA SER A 35 12.12 -5.07 -4.93
C SER A 35 10.63 -5.13 -5.29
N LEU A 36 9.93 -4.02 -5.14
CA LEU A 36 8.56 -3.82 -5.57
C LEU A 36 8.49 -2.74 -6.64
N VAL A 37 7.57 -2.90 -7.58
CA VAL A 37 7.28 -1.90 -8.61
C VAL A 37 6.22 -0.95 -8.08
N ILE A 38 6.54 0.33 -7.97
CA ILE A 38 5.60 1.36 -7.51
C ILE A 38 5.64 2.56 -8.44
N ALA A 39 4.55 3.33 -8.44
CA ALA A 39 4.52 4.67 -9.03
C ALA A 39 4.87 5.71 -7.95
N ASP A 40 5.64 6.73 -8.33
CA ASP A 40 5.80 7.93 -7.49
C ASP A 40 4.55 8.84 -7.57
N LYS A 41 4.63 10.02 -6.95
CA LYS A 41 3.53 10.99 -6.93
C LYS A 41 3.22 11.59 -8.29
N ASP A 42 4.18 11.55 -9.21
CA ASP A 42 4.09 12.10 -10.56
C ASP A 42 3.72 11.00 -11.59
N GLY A 43 3.58 9.75 -11.13
CA GLY A 43 3.21 8.60 -11.95
C GLY A 43 4.39 7.87 -12.59
N ASN A 44 5.63 8.22 -12.26
CA ASN A 44 6.80 7.52 -12.79
C ASN A 44 6.94 6.15 -12.13
N ILE A 45 7.12 5.12 -12.95
CA ILE A 45 7.30 3.74 -12.49
C ILE A 45 8.76 3.54 -12.05
N GLN A 46 8.94 3.00 -10.84
CA GLN A 46 10.24 2.71 -10.27
C GLN A 46 10.25 1.35 -9.55
N HIS A 47 11.40 0.69 -9.59
CA HIS A 47 11.68 -0.50 -8.79
C HIS A 47 12.36 -0.05 -7.49
N VAL A 48 11.72 -0.30 -6.36
CA VAL A 48 12.22 0.13 -5.05
C VAL A 48 12.49 -1.10 -4.18
N PRO A 49 13.66 -1.19 -3.53
CA PRO A 49 13.90 -2.24 -2.55
C PRO A 49 12.83 -2.24 -1.45
N ALA A 50 12.20 -3.38 -1.19
CA ALA A 50 11.11 -3.47 -0.22
C ALA A 50 11.55 -3.07 1.20
N LYS A 51 12.84 -3.25 1.53
CA LYS A 51 13.44 -2.77 2.78
C LYS A 51 13.38 -1.25 2.95
N GLU A 52 13.51 -0.49 1.87
CA GLU A 52 13.40 0.98 1.90
C GLU A 52 11.94 1.41 2.07
N LEU A 53 11.01 0.69 1.43
CA LEU A 53 9.57 0.91 1.61
C LEU A 53 9.13 0.61 3.04
N LEU A 54 9.65 -0.46 3.64
CA LEU A 54 9.32 -0.84 5.02
C LEU A 54 9.73 0.26 6.03
N LYS A 55 10.90 0.89 5.86
CA LYS A 55 11.33 2.03 6.69
C LYS A 55 10.32 3.17 6.65
N LYS A 56 9.83 3.53 5.45
CA LYS A 56 8.83 4.58 5.26
C LYS A 56 7.47 4.23 5.86
N LEU A 57 7.13 2.95 5.95
CA LEU A 57 5.89 2.48 6.61
C LEU A 57 6.00 2.53 8.14
N SER A 58 7.19 2.34 8.71
CA SER A 58 7.40 2.41 10.17
C SER A 58 7.48 3.84 10.72
N GLU A 59 7.71 4.84 9.88
CA GLU A 59 7.80 6.26 10.25
C GLU A 59 6.42 6.95 10.37
N LYS A 60 5.33 6.23 10.12
CA LYS A 60 3.97 6.76 9.98
C LYS A 60 3.01 6.19 11.02
#